data_AF-F0GW55-F1
#
_entry.id   AF-F0GW55-F1
#
_cell.length_a   1.000
_cell.length_b   1.000
_cell.length_c   1.000
_cell.angle_alpha   90.00
_cell.angle_beta   90.00
_cell.angle_gamma   90.00
#
_symmetry.space_group_name_H-M   'P 1'
#
loop_
_entity.id
_entity.type
_entity.pdbx_description
1 polymer ?
#
loop_
_entity_poly.entity_id
_entity_poly.type
_entity_poly.pdbx_seq_one_letter_code
_entity_poly.pdbx_strand_id
1 'polypeptide(L)'
;MQYIRVILPRGKGSGFMKLLKDNGAFGVSCFYGEGSAPSEILNKLHVDKQKKEIVTALFDKENTIILFDKIKEKLKGVNTGIAFATSLDRKDYTMDYVCLYVICDRHQGQKAIHIAQENGARGATLVHGRGSAENVKSPIFLNMAIEPEKDIVIMLIKKN
;
A
#
# COMPACT_ATOMS: atom_id res chain seq x y z
N MET A 1 15.11 5.32 -10.95
CA MET A 1 14.16 5.89 -9.96
C MET A 1 13.58 4.81 -9.03
N GLN A 2 13.16 5.18 -7.82
CA GLN A 2 12.51 4.31 -6.85
C GLN A 2 11.15 4.86 -6.41
N TYR A 3 10.16 3.98 -6.30
CA TYR A 3 8.84 4.29 -5.79
C TYR A 3 8.73 3.80 -4.34
N ILE A 4 8.68 4.73 -3.41
CA ILE A 4 8.62 4.48 -1.96
C ILE A 4 7.16 4.49 -1.51
N ARG A 5 6.80 3.54 -0.66
CA ARG A 5 5.52 3.46 0.04
C ARG A 5 5.78 3.34 1.53
N VAL A 6 5.10 4.16 2.32
CA VAL A 6 5.08 4.11 3.78
C VAL A 6 3.63 3.95 4.22
N ILE A 7 3.30 2.76 4.71
CA ILE A 7 1.97 2.41 5.21
C ILE A 7 1.96 2.64 6.73
N LEU A 8 1.02 3.45 7.20
CA LEU A 8 0.99 3.98 8.55
C LEU A 8 -0.42 3.91 9.14
N PRO A 9 -0.59 3.85 10.47
CA PRO A 9 -1.85 4.22 11.10
C PRO A 9 -2.27 5.65 10.71
N ARG A 10 -3.58 5.87 10.60
CA ARG A 10 -4.14 7.19 10.28
C ARG A 10 -3.65 8.27 11.25
N GLY A 11 -3.38 9.47 10.73
CA GLY A 11 -2.89 10.63 11.49
C GLY A 11 -1.36 10.71 11.62
N LYS A 12 -0.60 9.77 11.04
CA LYS A 12 0.87 9.80 11.04
C LYS A 12 1.46 10.22 9.70
N GLY A 13 0.66 10.24 8.63
CA GLY A 13 1.11 10.46 7.26
C GLY A 13 1.75 11.83 7.03
N SER A 14 1.20 12.90 7.59
CA SER A 14 1.72 14.27 7.39
C SER A 14 3.20 14.43 7.76
N GLY A 15 3.62 13.79 8.86
CA GLY A 15 5.01 13.79 9.30
C GLY A 15 5.96 13.05 8.35
N PHE A 16 5.49 12.01 7.67
CA PHE A 16 6.25 11.28 6.66
C PHE A 16 6.23 11.99 5.30
N MET A 17 5.12 12.64 4.93
CA MET A 17 5.08 13.49 3.75
C MET A 17 6.10 14.63 3.84
N LYS A 18 6.17 15.31 4.99
CA LYS A 18 7.18 16.34 5.25
C LYS A 18 8.59 15.77 5.17
N LEU A 19 8.85 14.62 5.82
CA LEU A 19 10.14 13.94 5.75
C LEU A 19 10.57 13.67 4.31
N LEU A 20 9.69 13.09 3.48
CA LEU A 20 9.99 12.76 2.08
C LEU A 20 10.25 14.03 1.26
N LYS A 21 9.40 15.06 1.41
CA LYS A 21 9.56 16.34 0.71
C LYS A 21 10.89 17.03 1.07
N ASP A 22 11.20 17.13 2.36
CA ASP A 22 12.43 17.78 2.84
C ASP A 22 13.71 17.05 2.41
N ASN A 23 13.61 15.80 1.97
CA ASN A 23 14.73 15.00 1.50
C ASN A 23 14.78 14.87 -0.03
N GLY A 24 13.98 15.65 -0.77
CA GLY A 24 14.09 15.73 -2.23
C GLY A 24 13.20 14.77 -3.02
N ALA A 25 12.04 14.40 -2.48
CA ALA A 25 11.04 13.66 -3.26
C ALA A 25 10.62 14.46 -4.51
N PHE A 26 10.57 13.80 -5.67
CA PHE A 26 10.04 14.41 -6.90
C PHE A 26 8.54 14.71 -6.80
N GLY A 27 7.82 13.85 -6.09
CA GLY A 27 6.40 13.98 -5.82
C GLY A 27 6.03 13.14 -4.61
N VAL A 28 5.06 13.61 -3.84
CA VAL A 28 4.54 12.93 -2.66
C VAL A 28 3.02 12.93 -2.72
N SER A 29 2.41 11.76 -2.50
CA SER A 29 0.97 11.62 -2.35
C SER A 29 0.63 10.84 -1.10
N CYS A 30 -0.59 11.00 -0.60
CA CYS A 30 -1.11 10.22 0.52
C CYS A 30 -2.55 9.84 0.21
N PHE A 31 -2.88 8.57 0.40
CA PHE A 31 -4.25 8.08 0.27
C PHE A 31 -4.59 7.13 1.42
N TYR A 32 -5.87 6.87 1.58
CA TYR A 32 -6.38 6.05 2.68
C TYR A 32 -6.46 4.58 2.28
N GLY A 33 -6.33 3.72 3.28
CA GLY A 33 -6.60 2.30 3.16
C GLY A 33 -7.10 1.71 4.48
N GLU A 34 -7.44 0.43 4.46
CA GLU A 34 -7.83 -0.37 5.61
C GLU A 34 -6.80 -1.48 5.80
N GLY A 35 -6.11 -1.49 6.93
CA GLY A 35 -5.16 -2.55 7.26
C GLY A 35 -5.89 -3.74 7.86
N SER A 36 -5.48 -4.95 7.48
CA SER A 36 -5.95 -6.19 8.10
C SER A 36 -5.19 -6.44 9.40
N ALA A 37 -5.90 -6.57 10.52
CA ALA A 37 -5.28 -6.98 11.78
C ALA A 37 -4.86 -8.46 11.73
N PRO A 38 -3.67 -8.83 12.24
CA PRO A 38 -3.23 -10.23 12.31
C PRO A 38 -3.75 -10.97 13.56
N SER A 39 -4.44 -10.33 14.51
CA SER A 39 -4.84 -11.00 15.76
C SER A 39 -6.27 -11.53 15.74
N GLU A 40 -6.45 -12.79 16.15
CA GLU A 40 -7.74 -13.46 16.34
C GLU A 40 -8.75 -12.65 17.18
N ILE A 41 -8.25 -11.84 18.12
CA ILE A 41 -9.07 -11.00 19.01
C ILE A 41 -9.74 -9.86 18.23
N LEU A 42 -9.06 -9.24 17.26
CA LEU A 42 -9.61 -8.14 16.46
C LEU A 42 -10.67 -8.63 15.46
N ASN A 43 -10.53 -9.87 14.98
CA ASN A 43 -11.52 -10.53 14.13
C ASN A 43 -12.84 -10.80 14.88
N LYS A 44 -12.78 -11.17 16.17
CA LYS A 44 -13.98 -11.44 16.98
C LYS A 44 -14.79 -10.18 17.34
N LEU A 45 -14.15 -9.01 17.37
CA LEU A 45 -14.77 -7.74 17.77
C LEU A 45 -15.30 -6.90 16.58
N HIS A 46 -15.17 -7.35 15.33
CA HIS A 46 -15.49 -6.57 14.13
C HIS A 46 -14.77 -5.20 14.07
N VAL A 47 -13.59 -5.09 14.70
CA VAL A 47 -12.69 -3.92 14.65
C VAL A 47 -11.48 -4.22 13.76
N ASP A 48 -11.66 -5.14 12.82
CA ASP A 48 -10.67 -5.71 11.91
C ASP A 48 -10.06 -4.68 10.95
N LYS A 49 -10.80 -3.61 10.66
CA LYS A 49 -10.41 -2.54 9.73
C LYS A 49 -9.69 -1.40 10.44
N GLN A 50 -8.37 -1.50 10.51
CA GLN A 50 -7.57 -0.37 10.98
C GLN A 50 -7.43 0.68 9.89
N LYS A 51 -7.89 1.92 10.14
CA LYS A 51 -7.68 3.04 9.21
C LYS A 51 -6.18 3.29 9.02
N LYS A 52 -5.71 3.18 7.77
CA LYS A 52 -4.33 3.44 7.36
C LYS A 52 -4.23 4.67 6.46
N GLU A 53 -3.04 5.23 6.45
CA GLU A 53 -2.56 6.21 5.47
C GLU A 53 -1.38 5.58 4.73
N ILE A 54 -1.36 5.75 3.41
CA ILE A 54 -0.32 5.21 2.54
C ILE A 54 0.33 6.42 1.89
N VAL A 55 1.49 6.81 2.42
CA VAL A 55 2.30 7.90 1.87
C VAL A 55 3.21 7.32 0.80
N THR A 56 3.17 7.88 -0.39
CA THR A 56 4.00 7.41 -1.50
C THR A 56 4.83 8.52 -2.08
N ALA A 57 6.04 8.20 -2.54
CA ALA A 57 6.95 9.18 -3.12
C ALA A 57 7.81 8.57 -4.24
N LEU A 58 8.18 9.42 -5.19
CA LEU A 58 9.19 9.11 -6.19
C LEU A 58 10.53 9.71 -5.76
N PHE A 59 11.58 8.90 -5.82
CA PHE A 59 12.91 9.26 -5.35
C PHE A 59 14.01 8.79 -6.29
N ASP A 60 15.10 9.54 -6.34
CA ASP A 60 16.31 9.06 -6.98
C ASP A 60 16.95 7.94 -6.15
N LYS A 61 17.49 6.93 -6.84
CA LYS A 61 18.06 5.73 -6.22
C LYS A 61 19.24 6.08 -5.31
N GLU A 62 20.08 7.03 -5.71
CA GLU A 62 21.31 7.40 -4.99
C GLU A 62 21.04 7.82 -3.55
N ASN A 63 19.94 8.55 -3.32
CA ASN A 63 19.59 9.09 -2.00
C ASN A 63 18.68 8.17 -1.18
N THR A 64 18.30 7.00 -1.70
CA THR A 64 17.28 6.19 -1.04
C THR A 64 17.81 5.47 0.22
N ILE A 65 19.08 5.07 0.27
CA ILE A 65 19.66 4.42 1.46
C ILE A 65 19.59 5.37 2.68
N ILE A 66 20.12 6.59 2.54
CA ILE A 66 20.11 7.63 3.59
C ILE A 66 18.68 7.96 4.01
N LEU A 67 17.75 8.02 3.05
CA LEU A 67 16.35 8.25 3.33
C LEU A 67 15.72 7.11 4.16
N PHE A 68 16.03 5.85 3.84
CA PHE A 68 15.49 4.70 4.57
C PHE A 68 15.97 4.65 6.01
N ASP A 69 17.19 5.10 6.31
CA ASP A 69 17.65 5.25 7.69
C ASP A 69 16.80 6.27 8.45
N LYS A 70 16.52 7.44 7.84
CA LYS A 70 15.63 8.45 8.44
C LYS A 70 14.20 7.94 8.62
N ILE A 71 13.67 7.20 7.64
CA ILE A 71 12.34 6.57 7.72
C ILE A 71 12.31 5.53 8.85
N LYS A 72 13.34 4.68 8.94
CA LYS A 72 13.48 3.64 9.98
C LYS A 72 13.47 4.26 11.36
N GLU A 73 14.25 5.32 11.58
CA GLU A 73 14.25 6.05 12.85
C GLU A 73 12.87 6.63 13.17
N LYS A 74 12.20 7.26 12.20
CA LYS A 74 10.86 7.84 12.39
C LYS A 74 9.77 6.79 12.62
N LEU A 75 9.97 5.57 12.11
CA LEU A 75 9.07 4.43 12.33
C LEU A 75 9.23 3.82 13.72
N LYS A 76 10.33 4.08 14.45
CA LYS A 76 10.46 3.65 15.85
C LYS A 76 9.33 4.30 16.67
N GLY A 77 8.41 3.47 17.16
CA GLY A 77 7.22 3.93 17.90
C GLY A 77 5.95 4.10 17.07
N VAL A 78 5.97 3.77 15.77
CA VAL A 78 4.76 3.70 14.95
C VAL A 78 4.29 2.24 14.87
N ASN A 79 3.28 1.90 15.66
CA ASN A 79 2.71 0.55 15.64
C ASN A 79 2.19 0.21 14.23
N THR A 80 2.46 -1.00 13.73
CA THR A 80 2.07 -1.51 12.39
C THR A 80 2.59 -0.71 11.18
N GLY A 81 3.53 0.22 11.38
CA GLY A 81 4.13 0.99 10.29
C GLY A 81 5.08 0.15 9.43
N ILE A 82 4.99 0.26 8.12
CA ILE A 82 5.85 -0.45 7.16
C ILE A 82 6.32 0.53 6.10
N ALA A 83 7.61 0.50 5.75
CA ALA A 83 8.15 1.21 4.60
C ALA A 83 8.87 0.25 3.67
N PHE A 84 8.68 0.44 2.36
CA PHE A 84 9.35 -0.35 1.34
C PHE A 84 9.45 0.46 0.04
N ALA A 85 10.42 0.09 -0.79
CA ALA A 85 10.67 0.70 -2.09
C ALA A 85 10.63 -0.35 -3.18
N THR A 86 10.20 0.05 -4.37
CA THR A 86 10.35 -0.75 -5.59
C THR A 86 11.10 0.08 -6.62
N SER A 87 12.09 -0.50 -7.28
CA SER A 87 12.76 0.18 -8.38
C SER A 87 11.80 0.28 -9.57
N LEU A 88 11.75 1.45 -10.20
CA LEU A 88 10.99 1.67 -11.43
C LEU A 88 11.80 1.34 -12.68
N ASP A 89 13.12 1.29 -12.55
CA ASP A 89 14.00 0.88 -13.64
C ASP A 89 14.03 -0.66 -13.61
N ARG A 90 13.56 -1.31 -14.67
CA ARG A 90 13.60 -2.78 -14.85
C ARG A 90 15.05 -3.28 -14.80
N LYS A 91 15.58 -3.46 -13.60
CA LYS A 91 16.83 -4.19 -13.34
C LYS A 91 16.50 -5.33 -12.40
N ASP A 92 17.11 -6.48 -12.65
CA ASP A 92 16.97 -7.67 -11.83
C ASP A 92 17.61 -7.43 -10.45
N TYR A 93 16.84 -6.85 -9.54
CA TYR A 93 17.21 -6.80 -8.13
C TYR A 93 16.78 -8.10 -7.47
N THR A 94 17.72 -8.77 -6.82
CA THR A 94 17.38 -9.82 -5.86
C THR A 94 16.83 -9.12 -4.62
N MET A 95 15.52 -9.19 -4.43
CA MET A 95 14.82 -8.60 -3.29
C MET A 95 14.34 -9.71 -2.35
N ASP A 96 14.57 -9.51 -1.04
CA ASP A 96 14.07 -10.41 0.01
C ASP A 96 12.55 -10.34 0.18
N TYR A 97 11.92 -9.28 -0.34
CA TYR A 97 10.49 -9.07 -0.27
C TYR A 97 9.91 -8.68 -1.63
N VAL A 98 8.69 -9.13 -1.89
CA VAL A 98 7.88 -8.76 -3.05
C VAL A 98 6.63 -8.04 -2.56
N CYS A 99 6.31 -6.91 -3.19
CA CYS A 99 5.02 -6.26 -3.00
C CYS A 99 4.01 -6.87 -3.98
N LEU A 100 3.08 -7.66 -3.48
CA LEU A 100 1.99 -8.24 -4.27
C LEU A 100 0.80 -7.28 -4.26
N TYR A 101 0.24 -7.04 -5.45
CA TYR A 101 -0.99 -6.30 -5.65
C TYR A 101 -2.06 -7.24 -6.20
N VAL A 102 -3.16 -7.39 -5.47
CA VAL A 102 -4.33 -8.13 -5.95
C VAL A 102 -5.44 -7.12 -6.22
N ILE A 103 -5.84 -7.00 -7.48
CA ILE A 103 -6.92 -6.11 -7.91
C ILE A 103 -8.14 -6.98 -8.19
N CYS A 104 -9.22 -6.73 -7.47
CA CYS A 104 -10.46 -7.49 -7.57
C CYS A 104 -11.68 -6.57 -7.59
N ASP A 105 -12.85 -7.13 -7.86
CA ASP A 105 -14.10 -6.38 -7.79
C ASP A 105 -14.36 -5.91 -6.35
N ARG A 106 -15.06 -4.78 -6.24
CA ARG A 106 -15.46 -4.23 -4.95
C ARG A 106 -16.12 -5.30 -4.07
N HIS A 107 -15.77 -5.31 -2.78
CA HIS A 107 -16.21 -6.28 -1.77
C HIS A 107 -15.55 -7.67 -1.85
N GLN A 108 -14.69 -7.94 -2.85
CA GLN A 108 -13.90 -9.18 -2.91
C GLN A 108 -12.53 -9.05 -2.21
N GLY A 109 -12.12 -7.83 -1.83
CA GLY A 109 -10.80 -7.60 -1.24
C GLY A 109 -10.58 -8.37 0.07
N GLN A 110 -11.59 -8.46 0.93
CA GLN A 110 -11.50 -9.21 2.19
C GLN A 110 -11.28 -10.71 1.98
N LYS A 111 -11.92 -11.29 0.97
CA LYS A 111 -11.71 -12.69 0.60
C LYS A 111 -10.26 -12.92 0.14
N ALA A 112 -9.71 -12.01 -0.66
CA ALA A 112 -8.31 -12.09 -1.10
C ALA A 112 -7.33 -11.97 0.08
N ILE A 113 -7.61 -11.11 1.06
CA ILE A 113 -6.81 -10.98 2.29
C ILE A 113 -6.83 -12.29 3.07
N HIS A 114 -8.01 -12.88 3.28
CA HIS A 114 -8.15 -14.13 4.03
C HIS A 114 -7.34 -15.27 3.40
N ILE A 115 -7.49 -15.48 2.09
CA ILE A 115 -6.72 -16.49 1.33
C ILE A 115 -5.22 -16.23 1.48
N ALA A 116 -4.78 -14.98 1.38
CA ALA A 116 -3.36 -14.67 1.52
C ALA A 116 -2.83 -14.96 2.94
N GLN A 117 -3.60 -14.64 3.98
CA GLN A 117 -3.25 -14.91 5.37
C GLN A 117 -3.18 -16.41 5.67
N GLU A 118 -4.12 -17.21 5.16
CA GLU A 118 -4.09 -18.68 5.24
C GLU A 118 -2.82 -19.27 4.60
N ASN A 119 -2.27 -18.59 3.59
CA ASN A 119 -1.03 -18.97 2.91
C ASN A 119 0.22 -18.28 3.48
N GLY A 120 0.14 -17.71 4.69
CA GLY A 120 1.29 -17.19 5.42
C GLY A 120 1.57 -15.68 5.23
N ALA A 121 0.70 -14.92 4.57
CA ALA A 121 0.83 -13.48 4.54
C ALA A 121 0.62 -12.89 5.95
N ARG A 122 1.60 -12.13 6.44
CA ARG A 122 1.54 -11.51 7.77
C ARG A 122 0.43 -10.46 7.91
N GLY A 123 0.03 -9.84 6.80
CA GLY A 123 -0.99 -8.81 6.77
C GLY A 123 -1.11 -8.16 5.39
N ALA A 124 -2.12 -7.34 5.24
CA ALA A 124 -2.48 -6.68 4.00
C ALA A 124 -3.05 -5.29 4.26
N THR A 125 -3.03 -4.46 3.23
CA THR A 125 -3.74 -3.17 3.21
C THR A 125 -4.69 -3.15 2.02
N LEU A 126 -5.97 -2.99 2.31
CA LEU A 126 -7.03 -2.82 1.33
C LEU A 126 -7.14 -1.34 0.95
N VAL A 127 -7.22 -1.06 -0.34
CA VAL A 127 -7.41 0.28 -0.88
C VAL A 127 -8.58 0.21 -1.86
N HIS A 128 -9.49 1.15 -1.74
CA HIS A 128 -10.58 1.28 -2.69
C HIS A 128 -10.13 2.10 -3.89
N GLY A 129 -10.45 1.61 -5.09
CA GLY A 129 -10.09 2.25 -6.34
C GLY A 129 -11.18 2.11 -7.39
N ARG A 130 -10.82 2.49 -8.61
CA ARG A 130 -11.62 2.29 -9.82
C ARG A 130 -10.74 1.63 -10.87
N GLY A 131 -11.34 0.86 -11.77
CA GLY A 131 -10.63 0.18 -12.85
C GLY A 131 -11.24 0.45 -14.20
N SER A 132 -10.48 0.22 -15.27
CA SER A 132 -10.90 0.45 -16.65
C SER A 132 -10.79 -0.83 -17.49
N ALA A 133 -11.05 -2.00 -16.88
CA ALA A 133 -10.79 -3.30 -17.50
C ALA A 133 -11.49 -3.43 -18.87
N GLU A 134 -10.76 -3.93 -19.87
CA GLU A 134 -11.12 -3.90 -21.31
C GLU A 134 -12.48 -4.55 -21.64
N ASN A 135 -12.93 -5.52 -20.85
CA ASN A 135 -14.21 -6.23 -21.05
C ASN A 135 -15.41 -5.53 -20.40
N VAL A 136 -15.19 -4.46 -19.65
CA VAL A 136 -16.28 -3.60 -19.18
C VAL A 136 -16.45 -2.53 -20.25
N LYS A 137 -17.40 -2.73 -21.17
CA LYS A 137 -17.95 -1.59 -21.93
C LYS A 137 -18.44 -0.62 -20.87
N SER A 138 -17.66 0.41 -20.51
CA SER A 138 -18.09 1.42 -19.55
C SER A 138 -19.45 1.89 -20.01
N PRO A 139 -20.54 1.57 -19.28
CA PRO A 139 -21.86 1.93 -19.75
C PRO A 139 -21.88 3.45 -19.80
N ILE A 140 -21.94 4.01 -21.01
CA ILE A 140 -22.12 5.45 -21.20
C ILE A 140 -23.56 5.70 -20.76
N PHE A 141 -23.73 6.12 -19.52
CA PHE A 141 -25.01 6.56 -18.99
C PHE A 141 -24.94 8.08 -18.89
N LEU A 142 -25.89 8.79 -19.51
CA LEU A 142 -25.92 10.25 -19.51
C LEU A 142 -24.60 10.92 -19.98
N ASN A 143 -23.93 10.34 -20.99
CA ASN A 143 -22.64 10.82 -21.52
C ASN A 143 -21.48 10.82 -20.50
N MET A 144 -21.55 9.98 -19.46
CA MET A 144 -20.48 9.81 -18.47
C MET A 144 -19.83 8.43 -18.63
N ALA A 145 -18.50 8.39 -18.63
CA ALA A 145 -17.75 7.13 -18.50
C ALA A 145 -17.89 6.62 -17.06
N ILE A 146 -18.41 5.41 -16.90
CA ILE A 146 -18.52 4.75 -15.59
C ILE A 146 -17.34 3.78 -15.45
N GLU A 147 -16.40 4.09 -14.56
CA GLU A 147 -15.36 3.16 -14.17
C GLU A 147 -15.85 2.26 -13.03
N PRO A 148 -15.80 0.92 -13.17
CA PRO A 148 -16.17 0.00 -12.10
C PRO A 148 -15.32 0.21 -10.85
N GLU A 149 -15.96 0.12 -9.70
CA GLU A 149 -15.27 0.10 -8.41
C GLU A 149 -14.42 -1.15 -8.24
N LYS A 150 -13.24 -0.98 -7.65
CA LYS A 150 -12.27 -2.04 -7.41
C LYS A 150 -11.76 -2.00 -5.98
N ASP A 151 -11.36 -3.16 -5.52
CA ASP A 151 -10.58 -3.36 -4.30
C ASP A 151 -9.15 -3.75 -4.68
N ILE A 152 -8.19 -3.01 -4.16
CA ILE A 152 -6.75 -3.23 -4.36
C ILE A 152 -6.16 -3.67 -3.03
N VAL A 153 -5.73 -4.92 -2.96
CA VAL A 153 -5.06 -5.48 -1.78
C VAL A 153 -3.55 -5.42 -1.99
N ILE A 154 -2.86 -4.71 -1.09
CA ILE A 154 -1.41 -4.52 -1.10
C ILE A 154 -0.82 -5.38 0.02
N MET A 155 0.13 -6.24 -0.33
CA MET A 155 0.80 -7.15 0.61
C MET A 155 2.30 -7.13 0.39
N LEU A 156 3.07 -7.19 1.48
CA LEU A 156 4.51 -7.36 1.44
C LEU A 156 4.85 -8.79 1.86
N ILE A 157 5.35 -9.59 0.92
CA ILE A 157 5.61 -11.02 1.08
C ILE A 157 7.12 -11.25 1.10
N LYS A 158 7.61 -12.00 2.08
CA LYS A 158 9.02 -12.41 2.10
C LYS A 158 9.24 -13.51 1.06
N LYS A 159 10.28 -13.40 0.25
CA LYS A 159 10.69 -14.45 -0.69
C LYS A 159 11.31 -15.61 0.11
N ASN A 160 10.85 -16.83 -0.13
CA ASN A 160 11.44 -18.05 0.43
C ASN A 160 12.72 -18.42 -0.34
#